data_AF-A0A957UMC9-F1
#
_entry.id   AF-A0A957UMC9-F1
#
_cell.length_a   1.000
_cell.length_b   1.000
_cell.length_c   1.000
_cell.angle_alpha   90.00
_cell.angle_beta   90.00
_cell.angle_gamma   90.00
#
_symmetry.space_group_name_H-M   'P 1'
#
loop_
_entity.id
_entity.type
_entity.pdbx_description
1 polymer ?
#
loop_
_entity_poly.entity_id
_entity_poly.type
_entity_poly.pdbx_seq_one_letter_code
_entity_poly.pdbx_strand_id
1 'polypeptide(L)'
;KYVGSGHSTGILCGRRELVDAAHLNNFIGYEAYVNRAMGRGYKTDRQEIIATAVALREWLDMDHEERLQSQAARIQTILDGLTDLPHVTAQNVWDEENYAWMRLRIDLDEAALGKSVADVAAALKAGDPSIWVRTEGQHMVVVPHTLGEGETELVR
;
A
#
# COMPACT_ATOMS: atom_id res chain seq x y z
N LYS A 1 3.87 7.54 -3.30
CA LYS A 1 3.38 6.16 -3.05
C LYS A 1 3.52 5.77 -1.59
N TYR A 2 4.73 5.62 -1.03
CA TYR A 2 4.89 5.15 0.36
C TYR A 2 4.67 6.25 1.41
N VAL A 3 5.13 7.46 1.11
CA VAL A 3 5.02 8.63 1.99
C VAL A 3 3.60 9.19 2.15
N GLY A 4 2.55 8.49 1.70
CA GLY A 4 1.16 8.96 1.82
C GLY A 4 0.72 10.11 0.89
N SER A 5 1.60 10.60 0.00
CA SER A 5 1.22 11.62 -1.00
C SER A 5 0.34 11.06 -2.13
N GLY A 6 -0.37 11.96 -2.82
CA GLY A 6 -1.15 11.68 -4.03
C GLY A 6 -0.34 11.01 -5.13
N HIS A 7 -0.98 10.12 -5.88
CA HIS A 7 -0.35 9.24 -6.87
C HIS A 7 0.17 9.95 -8.13
N SER A 8 -0.28 11.18 -8.39
CA SER A 8 0.05 12.03 -9.54
C SER A 8 1.26 12.95 -9.32
N THR A 9 1.98 12.78 -8.20
CA THR A 9 3.12 13.63 -7.83
C THR A 9 4.40 12.85 -7.59
N GLY A 10 5.53 13.55 -7.66
CA GLY A 10 6.85 13.00 -7.35
C GLY A 10 7.79 14.05 -6.78
N ILE A 11 8.75 13.59 -5.97
CA ILE A 11 9.83 14.40 -5.43
C ILE A 11 11.11 14.02 -6.18
N LEU A 12 11.75 15.00 -6.81
CA LEU A 12 13.07 14.83 -7.40
C LEU A 12 14.13 15.40 -6.46
N CYS A 13 15.01 14.56 -5.95
CA CYS A 13 16.12 14.93 -5.07
C CYS A 13 17.37 14.11 -5.40
N GLY A 14 18.55 14.62 -5.04
CA GLY A 14 19.82 13.93 -5.27
C GLY A 14 20.96 14.89 -5.59
N ARG A 15 21.85 14.47 -6.49
CA ARG A 15 23.00 15.28 -6.91
C ARG A 15 22.54 16.58 -7.57
N ARG A 16 23.09 17.70 -7.11
CA ARG A 16 22.67 19.05 -7.50
C ARG A 16 22.65 19.23 -9.02
N GLU A 17 23.72 18.80 -9.69
CA GLU A 17 23.86 18.95 -11.14
C GLU A 17 22.78 18.20 -11.93
N LEU A 18 22.26 17.08 -11.41
CA LEU A 18 21.17 16.33 -12.04
C LEU A 18 19.81 16.99 -11.78
N VAL A 19 19.60 17.51 -10.57
CA VAL A 19 18.39 18.25 -10.23
C VAL A 19 18.29 19.53 -11.06
N ASP A 20 19.40 20.25 -11.22
CA ASP A 20 19.48 21.45 -12.05
C ASP A 20 19.21 21.12 -13.53
N ALA A 21 19.78 20.03 -14.05
CA ALA A 21 19.50 19.56 -15.41
C ALA A 21 18.03 19.19 -15.63
N ALA A 22 17.37 18.56 -14.65
CA ALA A 22 15.94 18.30 -14.70
C ALA A 22 15.13 19.58 -14.59
N HIS A 23 15.57 20.55 -13.77
CA HIS A 23 14.92 21.85 -13.64
C HIS A 23 14.93 22.65 -14.95
N LEU A 24 15.96 22.50 -15.79
CA LEU A 24 15.96 23.10 -17.14
C LEU A 24 14.82 22.57 -18.04
N ASN A 25 14.24 21.41 -17.71
CA ASN A 25 13.08 20.84 -18.38
C ASN A 25 11.75 21.25 -17.74
N ASN A 26 11.72 22.30 -16.90
CA ASN A 26 10.50 22.77 -16.25
C ASN A 26 9.42 23.26 -17.26
N PHE A 27 8.26 23.63 -16.72
CA PHE A 27 7.09 23.98 -17.51
C PHE A 27 7.17 25.28 -18.31
N ILE A 28 8.07 26.21 -17.95
CA ILE A 28 8.36 27.42 -18.74
C ILE A 28 9.56 27.22 -19.65
N GLY A 29 10.23 26.07 -19.62
CA GLY A 29 11.51 25.89 -20.30
C GLY A 29 11.44 26.15 -21.81
N TYR A 30 10.35 25.74 -22.44
CA TYR A 30 10.10 26.00 -23.87
C TYR A 30 9.97 27.50 -24.21
N GLU A 31 9.54 28.32 -23.25
CA GLU A 31 9.33 29.77 -23.42
C GLU A 31 10.54 30.59 -22.96
N ALA A 32 11.28 30.10 -21.95
CA ALA A 32 12.37 30.81 -21.29
C ALA A 32 13.75 30.46 -21.85
N TYR A 33 13.91 29.32 -22.52
CA TYR A 33 15.19 28.82 -22.99
C TYR A 33 15.11 28.32 -24.44
N VAL A 34 16.24 28.32 -25.15
CA VAL A 34 16.36 27.65 -26.45
C VAL A 34 16.56 26.14 -26.22
N ASN A 35 15.61 25.51 -25.54
CA ASN A 35 15.62 24.08 -25.26
C ASN A 35 14.26 23.45 -25.58
N ARG A 36 14.25 22.16 -25.89
CA ARG A 36 13.03 21.39 -26.14
C ARG A 36 12.50 20.79 -24.83
N ALA A 37 12.28 21.63 -23.82
CA ALA A 37 11.82 21.19 -22.51
C ALA A 37 10.46 20.49 -22.58
N MET A 38 10.29 19.42 -21.79
CA MET A 38 9.07 18.61 -21.77
C MET A 38 8.09 18.94 -20.63
N GLY A 39 8.50 19.72 -19.63
CA GLY A 39 7.76 19.89 -18.37
C GLY A 39 6.41 20.59 -18.48
N ARG A 40 6.03 21.12 -19.66
CA ARG A 40 4.75 21.84 -19.83
C ARG A 40 3.54 20.95 -19.55
N GLY A 41 3.61 19.68 -19.94
CA GLY A 41 2.55 18.68 -19.70
C GLY A 41 2.60 18.02 -18.32
N TYR A 42 3.65 18.28 -17.53
CA TYR A 42 3.91 17.64 -16.23
C TYR A 42 3.77 18.63 -15.06
N LYS A 43 2.96 19.68 -15.23
CA LYS A 43 2.68 20.60 -14.13
C LYS A 43 1.91 19.86 -13.04
N THR A 44 2.27 20.17 -11.80
CA THR A 44 1.55 19.71 -10.61
C THR A 44 0.69 20.86 -10.10
N ASP A 45 -0.54 20.56 -9.67
CA ASP A 45 -1.43 21.57 -9.11
C ASP A 45 -0.95 22.04 -7.72
N ARG A 46 -1.32 23.25 -7.32
CA ARG A 46 -0.88 23.81 -6.03
C ARG A 46 -1.29 22.93 -4.84
N GLN A 47 -2.49 22.35 -4.90
CA GLN A 47 -3.01 21.44 -3.87
C GLN A 47 -2.12 20.20 -3.74
N GLU A 48 -1.70 19.64 -4.87
CA GLU A 48 -0.86 18.45 -4.93
C GLU A 48 0.57 18.73 -4.43
N ILE A 49 1.12 19.93 -4.71
CA ILE A 49 2.40 20.37 -4.14
C ILE A 49 2.31 20.43 -2.61
N ILE A 50 1.26 21.05 -2.07
CA ILE A 50 1.04 21.15 -0.62
C ILE A 50 0.88 19.77 0.00
N ALA A 51 0.02 18.92 -0.58
CA ALA A 51 -0.20 17.56 -0.11
C ALA A 51 1.11 16.75 -0.08
N THR A 52 1.93 16.86 -1.12
CA THR A 52 3.23 16.16 -1.20
C THR A 52 4.20 16.64 -0.12
N ALA A 53 4.27 17.96 0.10
CA ALA A 53 5.16 18.54 1.11
C ALA A 53 4.74 18.16 2.53
N VAL A 54 3.43 18.19 2.82
CA VAL A 54 2.88 17.77 4.12
C VAL A 54 3.11 16.29 4.35
N ALA A 55 2.77 15.44 3.38
CA ALA A 55 2.91 13.99 3.48
C ALA A 55 4.38 13.57 3.67
N LEU A 56 5.32 14.23 2.99
CA LEU A 56 6.76 14.01 3.23
C LEU A 56 7.18 14.39 4.65
N ARG A 57 6.71 15.54 5.15
CA ARG A 57 7.03 15.98 6.51
C ARG A 57 6.48 15.01 7.55
N GLU A 58 5.20 14.65 7.45
CA GLU A 58 4.58 13.67 8.35
C GLU A 58 5.31 12.33 8.30
N TRP A 59 5.71 11.87 7.12
CA TRP A 59 6.50 10.65 6.97
C TRP A 59 7.84 10.73 7.71
N LEU A 60 8.54 11.87 7.64
CA LEU A 60 9.84 12.04 8.31
C LEU A 60 9.72 12.22 9.83
N ASP A 61 8.61 12.78 10.30
CA ASP A 61 8.39 13.11 11.71
C ASP A 61 7.72 11.95 12.49
N MET A 62 7.10 10.98 11.82
CA MET A 62 6.34 9.92 12.49
C MET A 62 7.22 8.86 13.15
N ASP A 63 6.69 8.24 14.20
CA ASP A 63 7.26 7.01 14.76
C ASP A 63 6.96 5.82 13.83
N HIS A 64 7.97 5.42 13.08
CA HIS A 64 7.84 4.28 12.18
C HIS A 64 7.79 2.93 12.91
N GLU A 65 8.32 2.83 14.14
CA GLU A 65 8.25 1.61 14.93
C GLU A 65 6.82 1.44 15.44
N GLU A 66 6.22 2.47 16.02
CA GLU A 66 4.80 2.45 16.42
C GLU A 66 3.90 2.10 15.24
N ARG A 67 4.14 2.68 14.07
CA ARG A 67 3.43 2.35 12.83
C ARG A 67 3.52 0.86 12.50
N LEU A 68 4.70 0.24 12.61
CA LEU A 68 4.90 -1.18 12.33
C LEU A 68 4.27 -2.06 13.42
N GLN A 69 4.40 -1.70 14.69
CA GLN A 69 3.76 -2.40 15.81
C GLN A 69 2.24 -2.42 15.65
N SER A 70 1.61 -1.31 15.24
CA SER A 70 0.18 -1.25 14.94
C SER A 70 -0.22 -2.23 13.83
N GLN A 71 0.60 -2.37 12.78
CA GLN A 71 0.37 -3.34 11.72
C GLN A 71 0.53 -4.79 12.21
N ALA A 72 1.51 -5.04 13.08
CA ALA A 72 1.74 -6.36 13.68
C ALA A 72 0.56 -6.76 14.57
N ALA A 73 0.04 -5.83 15.38
CA ALA A 73 -1.14 -6.04 16.20
C ALA A 73 -2.38 -6.39 15.36
N ARG A 74 -2.60 -5.67 14.25
CA ARG A 74 -3.68 -5.98 13.29
C ARG A 74 -3.56 -7.39 12.72
N ILE A 75 -2.34 -7.81 12.36
CA ILE A 75 -2.09 -9.19 11.92
C ILE A 75 -2.46 -10.18 13.01
N GLN A 76 -2.04 -9.93 14.26
CA GLN A 76 -2.34 -10.81 15.38
C GLN A 76 -3.85 -10.96 15.58
N THR A 77 -4.61 -9.87 15.55
CA THR A 77 -6.08 -9.92 15.65
C THR A 77 -6.70 -10.82 14.57
N ILE A 78 -6.22 -10.73 13.33
CA ILE A 78 -6.72 -11.58 12.24
C ILE A 78 -6.33 -13.04 12.48
N LEU A 79 -5.08 -13.32 12.89
CA LEU A 79 -4.61 -14.67 13.20
C LEU A 79 -5.46 -15.31 14.30
N ASP A 80 -5.72 -14.58 15.37
CA ASP A 80 -6.53 -15.04 16.50
C ASP A 80 -7.95 -15.40 16.04
N GLY A 81 -8.57 -14.54 15.20
CA GLY A 81 -9.90 -14.79 14.63
C GLY A 81 -9.98 -15.99 13.67
N LEU A 82 -8.85 -16.42 13.09
CA LEU A 82 -8.79 -17.57 12.18
C LEU A 82 -8.34 -18.87 12.88
N THR A 83 -7.86 -18.80 14.12
CA THR A 83 -7.17 -19.92 14.80
C THR A 83 -8.05 -21.17 14.94
N ASP A 84 -9.35 -20.98 15.23
CA ASP A 84 -10.28 -22.09 15.46
C ASP A 84 -10.97 -22.58 14.17
N LEU A 85 -10.69 -21.98 13.02
CA LEU A 85 -11.32 -22.37 11.77
C LEU A 85 -10.68 -23.66 11.22
N PRO A 86 -11.46 -24.73 11.02
CA PRO A 86 -10.92 -25.95 10.43
C PRO A 86 -10.50 -25.68 8.99
N HIS A 87 -9.42 -26.33 8.56
CA HIS A 87 -8.92 -26.30 7.17
C HIS A 87 -8.38 -24.93 6.70
N VAL A 88 -8.16 -24.00 7.63
CA VAL A 88 -7.54 -22.70 7.38
C VAL A 88 -6.23 -22.61 8.13
N THR A 89 -5.18 -22.14 7.47
CA THR A 89 -3.93 -21.74 8.14
C THR A 89 -3.55 -20.34 7.73
N ALA A 90 -3.00 -19.56 8.66
CA ALA A 90 -2.62 -18.19 8.40
C ALA A 90 -1.27 -17.87 9.04
N GLN A 91 -0.46 -17.06 8.35
CA GLN A 91 0.87 -16.69 8.82
C GLN A 91 1.29 -15.32 8.28
N ASN A 92 2.03 -14.58 9.10
CA ASN A 92 2.70 -13.37 8.66
C ASN A 92 3.89 -13.74 7.74
N VAL A 93 3.88 -13.24 6.52
CA VAL A 93 4.93 -13.47 5.51
C VAL A 93 5.66 -12.18 5.16
N TRP A 94 5.66 -11.21 6.07
CA TRP A 94 6.36 -9.95 5.86
C TRP A 94 7.87 -10.17 5.79
N ASP A 95 8.45 -9.65 4.72
CA ASP A 95 9.88 -9.52 4.50
C ASP A 95 10.18 -8.02 4.43
N GLU A 96 10.88 -7.52 5.44
CA GLU A 96 11.18 -6.09 5.59
C GLU A 96 12.13 -5.56 4.50
N GLU A 97 13.00 -6.41 3.96
CA GLU A 97 13.98 -6.03 2.94
C GLU A 97 13.29 -5.88 1.58
N ASN A 98 12.30 -6.73 1.31
CA ASN A 98 11.65 -6.80 0.02
C ASN A 98 10.30 -6.06 -0.05
N TYR A 99 9.66 -5.78 1.10
CA TYR A 99 8.32 -5.18 1.12
C TYR A 99 8.14 -4.08 2.18
N ALA A 100 7.65 -2.92 1.72
CA ALA A 100 7.34 -1.77 2.59
C ALA A 100 6.13 -1.97 3.53
N TRP A 101 5.35 -3.04 3.34
CA TRP A 101 4.15 -3.31 4.12
C TRP A 101 4.09 -4.77 4.54
N MET A 102 3.62 -5.00 5.77
CA MET A 102 3.32 -6.33 6.28
C MET A 102 2.29 -7.04 5.42
N ARG A 103 2.35 -8.38 5.41
CA ARG A 103 1.45 -9.22 4.62
C ARG A 103 1.09 -10.46 5.42
N LEU A 104 -0.20 -10.73 5.51
CA LEU A 104 -0.72 -11.98 6.02
C LEU A 104 -1.08 -12.89 4.83
N ARG A 105 -0.55 -14.11 4.84
CA ARG A 105 -0.94 -15.17 3.92
C ARG A 105 -1.94 -16.08 4.63
N ILE A 106 -3.02 -16.43 3.93
CA ILE A 106 -4.04 -17.36 4.39
C ILE A 106 -4.12 -18.49 3.37
N ASP A 107 -3.83 -19.70 3.82
CA ASP A 107 -3.91 -20.94 3.05
C ASP A 107 -5.18 -21.70 3.42
N LEU A 108 -5.80 -22.33 2.42
CA LEU A 108 -7.00 -23.14 2.59
C LEU A 108 -6.73 -24.55 2.09
N ASP A 109 -7.15 -25.55 2.86
CA ASP A 109 -7.27 -26.92 2.35
C ASP A 109 -8.57 -27.02 1.52
N GLU A 110 -8.48 -26.67 0.24
CA GLU A 110 -9.61 -26.63 -0.69
C GLU A 110 -10.32 -27.99 -0.80
N ALA A 111 -9.59 -29.09 -0.68
CA ALA A 111 -10.14 -30.43 -0.78
C ALA A 111 -11.03 -30.77 0.43
N ALA A 112 -10.59 -30.41 1.64
CA ALA A 112 -11.38 -30.59 2.85
C ALA A 112 -12.52 -29.58 2.95
N LEU A 113 -12.31 -28.33 2.52
CA LEU A 113 -13.32 -27.26 2.54
C LEU A 113 -14.39 -27.43 1.45
N GLY A 114 -14.09 -28.16 0.38
CA GLY A 114 -14.94 -28.30 -0.80
C GLY A 114 -15.13 -26.99 -1.57
N LYS A 115 -14.27 -25.99 -1.34
CA LYS A 115 -14.32 -24.67 -1.98
C LYS A 115 -12.89 -24.25 -2.33
N SER A 116 -12.73 -23.64 -3.50
CA SER A 116 -11.46 -23.03 -3.87
C SER A 116 -11.23 -21.70 -3.15
N VAL A 117 -9.99 -21.23 -3.12
CA VAL A 117 -9.62 -19.88 -2.71
C VAL A 117 -10.40 -18.82 -3.48
N ALA A 118 -10.65 -19.04 -4.77
CA ALA A 118 -11.44 -18.14 -5.59
C ALA A 118 -12.90 -18.07 -5.13
N ASP A 119 -13.49 -19.21 -4.75
CA ASP A 119 -14.87 -19.27 -4.23
C ASP A 119 -14.99 -18.55 -2.89
N VAL A 120 -14.01 -18.75 -1.99
CA VAL A 120 -13.97 -18.07 -0.70
C VAL A 120 -13.79 -16.56 -0.88
N ALA A 121 -12.86 -16.13 -1.75
CA ALA A 121 -12.67 -14.71 -2.06
C ALA A 121 -13.93 -14.08 -2.68
N ALA A 122 -14.64 -14.80 -3.56
CA ALA A 122 -15.90 -14.34 -4.13
C ALA A 122 -17.00 -14.22 -3.06
N ALA A 123 -17.08 -15.18 -2.13
CA ALA A 123 -18.03 -15.14 -1.02
C ALA A 123 -17.76 -13.97 -0.06
N LEU A 124 -16.49 -13.74 0.31
CA LEU A 124 -16.06 -12.59 1.11
C LEU A 124 -16.44 -11.26 0.44
N LYS A 125 -16.23 -11.16 -0.87
CA LYS A 125 -16.58 -9.99 -1.65
C LYS A 125 -18.10 -9.76 -1.75
N ALA A 126 -18.88 -10.83 -1.80
CA ALA A 126 -20.34 -10.77 -1.87
C ALA A 126 -21.02 -10.58 -0.50
N GLY A 127 -20.27 -10.71 0.60
CA GLY A 127 -20.76 -10.53 1.96
C GLY A 127 -21.10 -9.07 2.31
N ASP A 128 -21.63 -8.89 3.52
CA ASP A 128 -21.89 -7.58 4.12
C ASP A 128 -21.24 -7.52 5.53
N PRO A 129 -20.16 -6.76 5.71
CA PRO A 129 -19.51 -5.89 4.72
C PRO A 129 -18.77 -6.67 3.62
N SER A 130 -18.56 -6.03 2.47
CA SER A 130 -17.80 -6.59 1.35
C SER A 130 -16.30 -6.59 1.66
N ILE A 131 -15.68 -7.78 1.70
CA ILE A 131 -14.26 -7.93 2.00
C ILE A 131 -13.49 -8.32 0.72
N TRP A 132 -12.56 -7.47 0.31
CA TRP A 132 -11.74 -7.69 -0.88
C TRP A 132 -10.35 -8.18 -0.50
N VAL A 133 -10.03 -9.41 -0.91
CA VAL A 133 -8.73 -10.04 -0.70
C VAL A 133 -8.03 -10.29 -2.03
N ARG A 134 -6.69 -10.25 -2.03
CA ARG A 134 -5.91 -10.66 -3.20
C ARG A 134 -5.75 -12.18 -3.19
N THR A 135 -5.93 -12.82 -4.33
CA THR A 135 -5.65 -14.25 -4.50
C THR A 135 -4.35 -14.45 -5.27
N GLU A 136 -3.53 -15.39 -4.83
CA GLU A 136 -2.24 -15.72 -5.43
C GLU A 136 -2.08 -17.25 -5.43
N GLY A 137 -2.37 -17.89 -6.55
CA GLY A 137 -2.36 -19.36 -6.61
C GLY A 137 -3.37 -19.96 -5.64
N GLN A 138 -2.89 -20.71 -4.64
CA GLN A 138 -3.71 -21.42 -3.65
C GLN A 138 -3.77 -20.71 -2.29
N HIS A 139 -3.44 -19.41 -2.24
CA HIS A 139 -3.54 -18.63 -1.01
C HIS A 139 -4.18 -17.26 -1.24
N MET A 140 -4.76 -16.72 -0.17
CA MET A 140 -5.21 -15.34 -0.08
C MET A 140 -4.14 -14.50 0.61
N VAL A 141 -4.04 -13.22 0.23
CA VAL A 141 -3.15 -12.25 0.86
C VAL A 141 -3.95 -11.07 1.38
N VAL A 142 -3.74 -10.77 2.65
CA VAL A 142 -4.27 -9.57 3.33
C VAL A 142 -3.12 -8.63 3.64
N VAL A 143 -3.29 -7.35 3.32
CA VAL A 143 -2.33 -6.29 3.61
C VAL A 143 -2.93 -5.40 4.70
N PRO A 144 -2.56 -5.56 5.99
CA PRO A 144 -3.20 -4.85 7.11
C PRO A 144 -3.16 -3.33 7.02
N HIS A 145 -2.28 -2.77 6.18
CA HIS A 145 -2.15 -1.32 5.99
C HIS A 145 -3.34 -0.72 5.25
N THR A 146 -4.06 -1.54 4.47
CA THR A 146 -5.26 -1.08 3.75
C THR A 146 -6.53 -1.16 4.58
N LEU A 147 -6.44 -1.70 5.80
CA LEU A 147 -7.60 -1.84 6.68
C LEU A 147 -7.84 -0.53 7.46
N GLY A 148 -9.09 -0.12 7.50
CA GLY A 148 -9.59 0.94 8.35
C GLY A 148 -9.64 0.55 9.83
N GLU A 149 -9.96 1.51 10.68
CA GLU A 149 -10.21 1.26 12.09
C GLU A 149 -11.45 0.37 12.28
N GLY A 150 -11.35 -0.67 13.12
CA GLY A 150 -12.45 -1.60 13.37
C GLY A 150 -12.66 -2.71 12.33
N GLU A 151 -11.94 -2.67 11.20
CA GLU A 151 -12.12 -3.67 10.13
C GLU A 151 -11.45 -5.02 10.44
N THR A 152 -10.43 -5.04 11.31
CA THR A 152 -9.77 -6.27 11.75
C THR A 152 -10.66 -7.17 12.61
N GLU A 153 -11.64 -6.58 13.30
CA GLU A 153 -12.58 -7.21 14.23
C GLU A 153 -13.79 -7.84 13.53
N LEU A 154 -13.86 -7.69 12.20
CA LEU A 154 -14.83 -8.36 11.34
C LEU A 154 -14.48 -9.84 11.10
N VAL A 155 -13.23 -10.24 11.40
CA VAL A 155 -12.78 -11.63 11.32
C VAL A 155 -13.39 -12.40 12.49
N ARG A 156 -14.42 -13.20 12.20
CA ARG A 156 -15.20 -14.01 13.15
C ARG A 156 -15.60 -15.32 12.50
#